data_AF-A0A497P0U9-F1
#
_entry.id   AF-A0A497P0U9-F1
#
_cell.length_a   1.000
_cell.length_b   1.000
_cell.length_c   1.000
_cell.angle_alpha   90.00
_cell.angle_beta   90.00
_cell.angle_gamma   90.00
#
_symmetry.space_group_name_H-M   'P 1'
#
loop_
_entity.id
_entity.type
_entity.pdbx_description
1 polymer ?
#
loop_
_entity_poly.entity_id
_entity_poly.type
_entity_poly.pdbx_seq_one_letter_code
_entity_poly.pdbx_strand_id
1 'polypeptide(L)'
;MIIGLRHDVDTVWGLRRGLPKVITIEKKHDVKSTFCIRVDVLRSDKDCAILRQIVGEGWEIALHLINTIDDSRLSSSRSELERLKELLGVPVYGVTPCGTTIGFKGEVTWRVMEALNLDYMEGYGVPDFNVETFVFPTHLSFDIYYVRSFGEKEG
;
A
#
# COMPACT_ATOMS: atom_id res chain seq x y z
N MET A 1 19.50 -4.47 -11.33
CA MET A 1 18.47 -4.95 -10.39
C MET A 1 17.86 -3.72 -9.74
N ILE A 2 16.55 -3.51 -9.90
CA ILE A 2 15.81 -2.44 -9.23
C ILE A 2 15.22 -3.06 -7.96
N ILE A 3 15.43 -2.43 -6.81
CA ILE A 3 14.83 -2.85 -5.54
C ILE A 3 13.71 -1.85 -5.25
N GLY A 4 12.47 -2.33 -5.25
CA GLY A 4 11.32 -1.56 -4.77
C GLY A 4 11.13 -1.81 -3.27
N LEU A 5 11.00 -0.72 -2.52
CA LEU A 5 10.67 -0.76 -1.09
C LEU A 5 9.20 -0.37 -0.94
N ARG A 6 8.47 -1.11 -0.12
CA ARG A 6 7.12 -0.72 0.28
C ARG A 6 6.86 -1.02 1.74
N HIS A 7 5.84 -0.40 2.30
CA HIS A 7 5.34 -0.72 3.64
C HIS A 7 3.81 -0.71 3.63
N ASP A 8 3.21 -1.69 4.31
CA ASP A 8 1.75 -1.75 4.47
C ASP A 8 1.33 -0.93 5.67
N VAL A 9 0.43 0.03 5.44
CA VAL A 9 -0.16 0.83 6.49
C VAL A 9 -1.53 0.25 6.83
N ASP A 10 -1.47 -0.82 7.63
CA ASP A 10 -2.64 -1.64 7.97
C ASP A 10 -3.52 -1.07 9.09
N THR A 11 -2.97 -0.17 9.91
CA THR A 11 -3.64 0.33 11.11
C THR A 11 -3.50 1.83 11.28
N VAL A 12 -4.45 2.43 12.01
CA VAL A 12 -4.38 3.85 12.43
C VAL A 12 -3.11 4.11 13.25
N TRP A 13 -2.67 3.15 14.06
CA TRP A 13 -1.42 3.26 14.80
C TRP A 13 -0.21 3.25 13.86
N GLY A 14 -0.18 2.34 12.89
CA GLY A 14 0.86 2.29 11.85
C GLY A 14 0.96 3.61 11.10
N LEU A 15 -0.18 4.16 10.67
CA LEU A 15 -0.24 5.47 10.00
C LEU A 15 0.29 6.61 10.87
N ARG A 16 -0.10 6.67 12.15
CA ARG A 16 0.20 7.83 13.01
C ARG A 16 1.52 7.73 13.75
N ARG A 17 2.05 6.52 13.96
CA ARG A 17 3.22 6.26 14.81
C ARG A 17 4.33 5.49 14.10
N GLY A 18 3.99 4.56 13.22
CA GLY A 18 4.95 3.77 12.44
C GLY A 18 5.50 4.53 11.25
N LEU A 19 4.61 5.04 10.40
CA LEU A 19 4.95 5.73 9.15
C LEU A 19 5.94 6.91 9.34
N PRO A 20 5.79 7.80 10.36
CA PRO A 20 6.77 8.86 10.59
C PRO A 20 8.19 8.35 10.89
N LYS A 21 8.33 7.17 11.50
CA LYS A 21 9.62 6.56 11.81
C LYS A 21 10.28 6.00 10.56
N VAL A 22 9.51 5.30 9.73
CA VAL A 22 9.98 4.80 8.43
C VAL A 22 10.47 5.95 7.57
N ILE A 23 9.68 7.02 7.43
CA ILE A 23 10.09 8.23 6.69
C ILE A 23 11.36 8.85 7.26
N THR A 24 11.52 8.88 8.59
CA THR A 24 12.73 9.42 9.23
C THR A 24 13.96 8.60 8.87
N ILE A 25 13.84 7.27 8.81
CA ILE A 25 14.93 6.38 8.38
C ILE A 25 15.22 6.60 6.89
N GLU A 26 14.20 6.57 6.05
CA GLU A 26 14.35 6.71 4.59
C GLU A 26 14.97 8.05 4.20
N LYS A 27 14.60 9.15 4.87
CA LYS A 27 15.26 10.46 4.71
C LYS A 27 16.74 10.43 5.04
N LYS A 28 17.17 9.71 6.09
CA LYS A 28 18.58 9.60 6.46
C LYS A 28 19.41 8.86 5.42
N HIS A 29 18.78 7.97 4.66
CA HIS A 29 19.43 7.13 3.65
C HIS A 29 19.19 7.60 2.22
N ASP A 30 18.48 8.71 2.01
CA ASP A 30 18.09 9.25 0.69
C ASP A 30 17.35 8.21 -0.17
N VAL A 31 16.39 7.53 0.45
CA VAL A 31 15.55 6.51 -0.18
C VAL A 31 14.08 6.92 -0.04
N LYS A 32 13.22 6.45 -0.95
CA LYS A 32 11.77 6.60 -0.84
C LYS A 32 11.09 5.30 -1.22
N SER A 33 10.23 4.81 -0.33
CA SER A 33 9.35 3.68 -0.60
C SER A 33 7.99 4.10 -1.17
N THR A 34 7.20 3.10 -1.53
CA THR A 34 5.75 3.22 -1.70
C THR A 34 5.04 2.85 -0.39
N PHE A 35 4.10 3.66 0.07
CA PHE A 35 3.24 3.29 1.20
C PHE A 35 1.89 2.76 0.69
N CYS A 36 1.60 1.50 1.00
CA CYS A 36 0.35 0.84 0.62
C CYS A 36 -0.68 1.10 1.72
N ILE A 37 -1.73 1.86 1.41
CA ILE A 37 -2.69 2.38 2.39
C ILE A 37 -4.02 1.66 2.28
N ARG A 38 -4.52 1.13 3.40
CA ARG A 38 -5.92 0.73 3.50
C ARG A 38 -6.81 1.95 3.62
N VAL A 39 -7.88 2.01 2.82
CA VAL A 39 -8.79 3.16 2.86
C VAL A 39 -9.43 3.36 4.24
N ASP A 40 -9.68 2.28 4.98
CA ASP A 40 -10.32 2.31 6.30
C ASP A 40 -9.40 2.73 7.46
N VAL A 41 -8.10 2.96 7.22
CA VAL A 41 -7.22 3.55 8.24
C VAL A 41 -7.29 5.07 8.27
N LEU A 42 -7.89 5.69 7.24
CA LEU A 42 -8.06 7.14 7.13
C LEU A 42 -9.29 7.58 7.93
N ARG A 43 -9.10 8.02 9.17
CA ARG A 43 -10.18 8.34 10.11
C ARG A 43 -10.44 9.83 10.29
N SER A 44 -9.63 10.69 9.69
CA SER A 44 -9.72 12.15 9.84
C SER A 44 -9.01 12.90 8.73
N ASP A 45 -9.36 14.18 8.54
CA ASP A 45 -8.66 15.06 7.59
C ASP A 45 -7.16 15.19 7.90
N LYS A 46 -6.79 15.06 9.18
CA LYS A 46 -5.39 15.05 9.61
C LYS A 46 -4.62 13.85 9.05
N ASP A 47 -5.25 12.67 9.03
CA ASP A 47 -4.66 11.47 8.46
C ASP A 47 -4.41 11.67 6.95
N CYS A 48 -5.39 12.21 6.24
CA CYS A 48 -5.27 12.53 4.82
C CYS A 48 -4.22 13.62 4.55
N ALA A 49 -4.13 14.64 5.40
CA ALA A 49 -3.15 15.72 5.27
C ALA A 49 -1.71 15.22 5.41
N ILE A 50 -1.46 14.27 6.33
CA ILE A 50 -0.16 13.63 6.49
C ILE A 50 0.24 12.90 5.19
N LEU A 51 -0.66 12.11 4.61
CA LEU A 51 -0.37 11.38 3.37
C LEU A 51 -0.16 12.31 2.16
N ARG A 52 -0.95 13.38 2.05
CA ARG A 52 -0.73 14.41 1.02
C ARG A 52 0.64 15.07 1.15
N GLN A 53 1.06 15.39 2.38
CA GLN A 53 2.39 15.95 2.62
C GLN A 53 3.48 14.97 2.18
N ILE A 54 3.36 13.69 2.56
CA ILE A 54 4.30 12.63 2.19
C ILE A 54 4.45 12.51 0.66
N VAL A 55 3.33 12.58 -0.07
CA VAL A 55 3.35 12.62 -1.55
C VAL A 55 4.06 13.87 -2.06
N GLY A 56 3.77 15.05 -1.49
CA GLY A 56 4.44 16.29 -1.84
C GLY A 56 5.95 16.28 -1.59
N GLU A 57 6.43 15.45 -0.67
CA GLU A 57 7.86 15.22 -0.42
C GLU A 57 8.45 14.10 -1.31
N GLY A 58 7.62 13.46 -2.14
CA GLY A 58 8.01 12.56 -3.23
C GLY A 58 7.94 11.07 -2.93
N TRP A 59 7.31 10.66 -1.83
CA TRP A 59 6.94 9.25 -1.62
C TRP A 59 5.68 8.91 -2.42
N GLU A 60 5.52 7.64 -2.76
CA GLU A 60 4.33 7.16 -3.47
C GLU A 60 3.28 6.60 -2.49
N ILE A 61 2.01 6.76 -2.84
CA ILE A 61 0.88 6.09 -2.19
C ILE A 61 0.25 5.09 -3.16
N ALA A 62 0.11 3.85 -2.69
CA ALA A 62 -0.60 2.77 -3.39
C ALA A 62 -1.82 2.30 -2.57
N LEU A 63 -2.76 1.62 -3.22
CA LEU A 63 -3.89 0.99 -2.53
C LEU A 63 -3.42 -0.29 -1.83
N HIS A 64 -3.77 -0.47 -0.57
CA HIS A 64 -3.72 -1.75 0.12
C HIS A 64 -5.15 -2.31 0.22
N LEU A 65 -5.51 -3.12 -0.77
CA LEU A 65 -6.87 -3.54 -1.08
C LEU A 65 -7.43 -4.50 -0.03
N ILE A 66 -8.57 -4.18 0.56
CA ILE A 66 -9.22 -5.01 1.58
C ILE A 66 -10.07 -6.10 0.91
N ASN A 67 -10.91 -5.72 -0.05
CA ASN A 67 -11.81 -6.64 -0.74
C ASN A 67 -11.12 -7.35 -1.90
N THR A 68 -10.26 -8.31 -1.57
CA THR A 68 -9.42 -9.06 -2.52
C THR A 68 -10.18 -10.12 -3.34
N ILE A 69 -11.50 -10.25 -3.16
CA ILE A 69 -12.35 -11.21 -3.88
C ILE A 69 -13.66 -10.61 -4.40
N ASP A 70 -13.83 -9.29 -4.31
CA ASP A 70 -15.08 -8.57 -4.61
C ASP A 70 -16.33 -9.18 -3.90
N ASP A 71 -16.19 -9.49 -2.61
CA ASP A 71 -17.30 -9.89 -1.76
C ASP A 71 -18.34 -8.77 -1.67
N SER A 72 -19.60 -9.07 -2.02
CA SER A 72 -20.69 -8.09 -2.09
C SER A 72 -21.12 -7.52 -0.74
N ARG A 73 -20.65 -8.11 0.37
CA ARG A 73 -20.90 -7.62 1.73
C ARG A 73 -19.97 -6.48 2.13
N LEU A 74 -18.92 -6.22 1.34
CA LEU A 74 -17.92 -5.19 1.57
C LEU A 74 -18.00 -4.12 0.48
N SER A 75 -17.30 -3.01 0.67
CA SER A 75 -17.05 -2.06 -0.42
C SER A 75 -16.34 -2.78 -1.57
N SER A 76 -16.75 -2.51 -2.82
CA SER A 76 -16.09 -3.10 -3.98
C SER A 76 -14.63 -2.63 -4.07
N SER A 77 -13.77 -3.43 -4.70
CA SER A 77 -12.37 -3.06 -4.94
C SER A 77 -12.23 -1.69 -5.63
N ARG A 78 -13.09 -1.43 -6.62
CA ARG A 78 -13.16 -0.13 -7.32
C ARG A 78 -13.62 0.99 -6.39
N SER A 79 -14.59 0.77 -5.53
CA SER A 79 -15.04 1.76 -4.55
C SER A 79 -13.94 2.11 -3.54
N GLU A 80 -13.14 1.14 -3.10
CA GLU A 80 -11.98 1.40 -2.23
C GLU A 80 -10.94 2.30 -2.93
N LEU A 81 -10.61 1.99 -4.19
CA LEU A 81 -9.67 2.78 -4.99
C LEU A 81 -10.17 4.22 -5.19
N GLU A 82 -11.41 4.39 -5.64
CA GLU A 82 -11.98 5.72 -5.89
C GLU A 82 -12.08 6.52 -4.59
N ARG A 83 -12.43 5.88 -3.48
CA ARG A 83 -12.47 6.54 -2.17
C ARG A 83 -11.08 7.00 -1.72
N LEU A 84 -10.03 6.21 -1.93
CA LEU A 84 -8.66 6.60 -1.61
C LEU A 84 -8.23 7.82 -2.45
N LYS A 85 -8.49 7.78 -3.76
CA LYS A 85 -8.22 8.90 -4.67
C LYS A 85 -8.96 10.17 -4.26
N GLU A 86 -10.25 10.06 -3.92
CA GLU A 86 -11.07 11.18 -3.48
C GLU A 86 -10.54 11.80 -2.17
N LEU A 87 -10.24 10.97 -1.16
CA LEU A 87 -9.79 11.44 0.15
C LEU A 87 -8.45 12.17 0.10
N LEU A 88 -7.54 11.69 -0.74
CA LEU A 88 -6.18 12.22 -0.81
C LEU A 88 -6.00 13.27 -1.89
N GLY A 89 -6.75 13.20 -3.00
CA GLY A 89 -6.55 14.09 -4.14
C GLY A 89 -5.17 13.94 -4.78
N VAL A 90 -4.56 12.74 -4.67
CA VAL A 90 -3.24 12.42 -5.22
C VAL A 90 -3.34 11.22 -6.17
N PRO A 91 -2.41 11.07 -7.11
CA PRO A 91 -2.34 9.88 -7.96
C PRO A 91 -2.13 8.60 -7.14
N VAL A 92 -2.78 7.52 -7.55
CA VAL A 92 -2.60 6.16 -7.03
C VAL A 92 -2.29 5.27 -8.23
N TYR A 93 -1.06 4.76 -8.30
CA TYR A 93 -0.54 3.99 -9.45
C TYR A 93 -0.47 2.48 -9.20
N GLY A 94 -0.50 2.07 -7.93
CA GLY A 94 -0.30 0.68 -7.53
C GLY A 94 -1.41 0.11 -6.66
N VAL A 95 -1.54 -1.21 -6.66
CA VAL A 95 -2.35 -1.98 -5.71
C VAL A 95 -1.60 -3.18 -5.15
N THR A 96 -1.86 -3.48 -3.89
CA THR A 96 -1.41 -4.67 -3.18
C THR A 96 -2.56 -5.26 -2.37
N PRO A 97 -2.64 -6.59 -2.18
CA PRO A 97 -3.72 -7.21 -1.41
C PRO A 97 -3.44 -7.15 0.09
N CYS A 98 -4.42 -6.76 0.88
CA CYS A 98 -4.33 -6.84 2.34
C CYS A 98 -4.43 -8.28 2.82
N GLY A 99 -3.37 -8.74 3.50
CA GLY A 99 -3.24 -10.11 4.00
C GLY A 99 -4.17 -10.44 5.18
N THR A 100 -4.73 -9.45 5.86
CA THR A 100 -5.32 -9.63 7.20
C THR A 100 -6.84 -9.78 7.22
N THR A 101 -7.56 -9.14 6.29
CA THR A 101 -9.04 -9.12 6.34
C THR A 101 -9.66 -10.29 5.58
N ILE A 102 -9.44 -10.35 4.26
CA ILE A 102 -9.79 -11.51 3.43
C ILE A 102 -8.53 -12.34 3.14
N GLY A 103 -7.42 -11.64 2.92
CA GLY A 103 -6.15 -12.22 2.54
C GLY A 103 -6.04 -12.50 1.04
N PHE A 104 -4.90 -13.05 0.65
CA PHE A 104 -4.64 -13.44 -0.73
C PHE A 104 -5.31 -14.78 -1.05
N LYS A 105 -6.05 -14.85 -2.16
CA LYS A 105 -6.81 -16.04 -2.60
C LYS A 105 -6.37 -16.56 -3.97
N GLY A 106 -5.14 -16.26 -4.39
CA GLY A 106 -4.60 -16.74 -5.66
C GLY A 106 -5.20 -16.00 -6.84
N GLU A 107 -5.58 -16.74 -7.89
CA GLU A 107 -6.07 -16.21 -9.17
C GLU A 107 -7.19 -15.17 -9.01
N VAL A 108 -8.17 -15.41 -8.12
CA VAL A 108 -9.28 -14.46 -7.91
C VAL A 108 -8.77 -13.10 -7.43
N THR A 109 -7.77 -13.06 -6.54
CA THR A 109 -7.19 -11.81 -6.06
C THR A 109 -6.42 -11.09 -7.16
N TRP A 110 -5.67 -11.82 -7.98
CA TRP A 110 -5.03 -11.24 -9.15
C TRP A 110 -6.03 -10.62 -10.13
N ARG A 111 -7.15 -11.31 -10.41
CA ARG A 111 -8.19 -10.80 -11.31
C ARG A 111 -8.86 -9.54 -10.78
N VAL A 112 -9.13 -9.49 -9.48
CA VAL A 112 -9.70 -8.29 -8.84
C VAL A 112 -8.74 -7.11 -8.95
N MET A 113 -7.45 -7.31 -8.69
CA MET A 113 -6.43 -6.25 -8.81
C MET A 113 -6.23 -5.81 -10.26
N GLU A 114 -6.16 -6.75 -11.21
CA GLU A 114 -6.07 -6.47 -12.65
C GLU A 114 -7.25 -5.60 -13.12
N ALA A 115 -8.46 -5.90 -12.66
CA ALA A 115 -9.66 -5.14 -13.01
C ALA A 115 -9.65 -3.68 -12.53
N LEU A 116 -8.73 -3.29 -11.64
CA LEU A 116 -8.54 -1.89 -11.24
C LEU A 116 -7.85 -1.06 -12.32
N ASN A 117 -7.12 -1.69 -13.26
CA ASN A 117 -6.43 -1.03 -14.37
C ASN A 117 -5.51 0.11 -13.87
N LEU A 118 -4.64 -0.25 -12.94
CA LEU A 118 -3.59 0.61 -12.41
C LEU A 118 -2.27 0.34 -13.15
N ASP A 119 -1.24 1.16 -12.91
CA ASP A 119 0.03 1.03 -13.62
C ASP A 119 0.77 -0.25 -13.18
N TYR A 120 0.62 -0.65 -11.92
CA TYR A 120 1.19 -1.89 -11.41
C TYR A 120 0.35 -2.55 -10.32
N MET A 121 0.60 -3.85 -10.11
CA MET A 121 0.07 -4.61 -8.99
C MET A 121 1.17 -5.49 -8.38
N GLU A 122 1.14 -5.69 -7.08
CA GLU A 122 2.05 -6.58 -6.35
C GLU A 122 1.26 -7.52 -5.45
N GLY A 123 1.74 -8.74 -5.29
CA GLY A 123 1.07 -9.80 -4.57
C GLY A 123 1.96 -11.03 -4.40
N TYR A 124 1.37 -12.14 -3.98
CA TYR A 124 2.13 -13.36 -3.71
C TYR A 124 2.27 -14.22 -4.97
N GLY A 125 3.51 -14.43 -5.40
CA GLY A 125 3.83 -15.20 -6.60
C GLY A 125 3.59 -14.40 -7.89
N VAL A 126 3.19 -15.09 -8.94
CA VAL A 126 2.84 -14.49 -10.24
C VAL A 126 1.46 -14.99 -10.69
N PRO A 127 0.67 -14.18 -11.41
CA PRO A 127 -0.57 -14.67 -12.01
C PRO A 127 -0.28 -15.76 -13.03
N ASP A 128 -1.16 -16.75 -13.11
CA ASP A 128 -1.13 -17.87 -14.06
C ASP A 128 -1.97 -17.61 -15.32
N PHE A 129 -2.37 -16.35 -15.53
CA PHE A 129 -3.11 -15.85 -16.68
C PHE A 129 -2.45 -14.59 -17.24
N ASN A 130 -2.78 -14.24 -18.47
CA ASN A 130 -2.28 -13.01 -19.10
C ASN A 130 -2.88 -11.78 -18.42
N VAL A 131 -2.01 -10.88 -17.99
CA VAL A 131 -2.34 -9.58 -17.40
C VAL A 131 -1.70 -8.48 -18.23
N GLU A 132 -2.39 -7.35 -18.36
CA GLU A 132 -1.85 -6.14 -18.98
C GLU A 132 -1.16 -5.25 -17.95
N THR A 133 -1.63 -5.27 -16.69
CA THR A 133 -1.00 -4.54 -15.59
C THR A 133 0.39 -5.10 -15.30
N PHE A 134 1.37 -4.20 -15.08
CA PHE A 134 2.70 -4.62 -14.69
C PHE A 134 2.68 -5.32 -13.31
N VAL A 135 3.10 -6.59 -13.27
CA VAL A 135 3.26 -7.34 -12.01
C VAL A 135 4.61 -7.02 -11.42
N PHE A 136 4.60 -6.21 -10.36
CA PHE A 136 5.82 -5.82 -9.68
C PHE A 136 6.38 -7.02 -8.89
N PRO A 137 7.65 -7.42 -9.07
CA PRO A 137 8.26 -8.53 -8.32
C PRO A 137 8.39 -8.18 -6.83
N THR A 138 8.09 -9.14 -5.96
CA THR A 138 7.95 -8.95 -4.50
C THR A 138 8.96 -7.98 -3.89
N HIS A 139 8.43 -6.98 -3.20
CA HIS A 139 9.18 -5.92 -2.53
C HIS A 139 9.80 -6.37 -1.19
N LEU A 140 10.80 -5.63 -0.73
CA LEU A 140 11.32 -5.69 0.64
C LEU A 140 10.61 -4.65 1.50
N SER A 141 10.18 -5.02 2.70
CA SER A 141 9.65 -4.10 3.69
C SER A 141 10.61 -3.95 4.87
N PHE A 142 10.86 -2.73 5.33
CA PHE A 142 11.73 -2.49 6.50
C PHE A 142 11.00 -2.70 7.83
N ASP A 143 9.67 -2.52 7.83
CA ASP A 143 8.84 -2.45 9.03
C ASP A 143 8.76 -3.76 9.82
N ILE A 144 8.83 -4.92 9.15
CA ILE A 144 8.55 -6.21 9.79
C ILE A 144 9.67 -6.66 10.75
N TYR A 145 10.93 -6.30 10.49
CA TYR A 145 12.08 -6.80 11.27
C TYR A 145 13.25 -5.82 11.49
N TYR A 146 13.35 -4.71 10.75
CA TYR A 146 14.61 -3.96 10.67
C TYR A 146 14.56 -2.56 11.27
N VAL A 147 13.37 -1.99 11.52
CA VAL A 147 13.24 -0.61 12.05
C VAL A 147 14.06 -0.40 13.33
N ARG A 148 14.08 -1.42 14.22
CA ARG A 148 14.88 -1.38 15.46
C ARG A 148 16.38 -1.39 15.19
N SER A 149 16.83 -2.11 14.17
CA SER A 149 18.23 -2.15 13.73
C SER A 149 18.70 -0.81 13.14
N PHE A 150 17.78 0.06 12.74
CA PHE A 150 18.07 1.41 12.22
C PHE A 150 17.89 2.54 13.27
N GLY A 151 17.86 2.18 14.56
CA GLY A 151 17.95 3.14 15.67
C GLY A 151 16.61 3.61 16.24
N GLU A 152 15.48 3.04 15.80
CA GLU A 152 14.16 3.31 16.40
C GLU A 152 13.91 2.42 17.62
N LYS A 153 13.47 3.02 18.71
CA LYS A 153 13.33 2.33 20.01
C LYS A 153 12.05 1.49 20.12
N GLU A 154 11.04 1.80 19.34
CA GLU A 154 9.75 1.10 19.30
C GLU A 154 9.21 1.09 17.87
N GLY A 155 8.52 0.02 17.51
CA GLY A 155 8.16 -0.35 16.14
C GLY A 155 7.98 -1.86 16.12
#